data_AF-A0A973JAT7-F1
#
_entry.id   AF-A0A973JAT7-F1
#
_cell.length_a   1.000
_cell.length_b   1.000
_cell.length_c   1.000
_cell.angle_alpha   90.00
_cell.angle_beta   90.00
_cell.angle_gamma   90.00
#
_symmetry.space_group_name_H-M   'P 1'
#
loop_
_entity.id
_entity.type
_entity.pdbx_description
1 polymer ?
#
loop_
_entity_poly.entity_id
_entity_poly.type
_entity_poly.pdbx_seq_one_letter_code
_entity_poly.pdbx_strand_id
1 'polypeptide(L)'
;MMKLSSTGRAWLKGFHIVCTCAWVGAGVCMFLLNFVARPNNSHDLYVVMTALTMIDDWVIIPAAVGSLLTGLLISSLTPWGFFKWRWVTVKWVLTIVMTTFGMLYLSPWLHEMAAITVADPSGALQNETFLVDRWLLSLSGGPMFLAMVFLVFISVIKPWSGRARRRPAGRPSAPREAAAQHPDVDGSRRRGLGQIGAQPVTVGDGVDGVPGRQQGGEHQRVT
;
A
#
# COMPACT_ATOMS: atom_id res chain seq x y z
N MET A 1 22.46 2.16 -13.62
CA MET A 1 21.25 1.72 -12.90
C MET A 1 20.04 1.84 -13.82
N MET A 2 19.42 0.73 -14.20
CA MET A 2 18.21 0.73 -15.02
C MET A 2 17.07 1.43 -14.26
N LYS A 3 16.61 2.58 -14.78
CA LYS A 3 15.49 3.31 -14.18
C LYS A 3 14.20 2.65 -14.66
N LEU A 4 13.49 1.96 -13.77
CA LEU A 4 12.13 1.47 -14.06
C LEU A 4 11.25 2.62 -14.58
N SER A 5 10.49 2.35 -15.64
CA SER A 5 9.42 3.21 -16.16
C SER A 5 8.42 3.57 -15.05
N SER A 6 7.76 4.73 -15.16
CA SER A 6 6.73 5.19 -14.21
C SER A 6 5.64 4.13 -13.99
N THR A 7 5.24 3.44 -15.06
CA THR A 7 4.25 2.35 -15.05
C THR A 7 4.77 1.14 -14.25
N GLY A 8 6.00 0.70 -14.49
CA GLY A 8 6.60 -0.44 -13.77
C GLY A 8 6.70 -0.22 -12.25
N ARG A 9 6.99 1.02 -11.84
CA ARG A 9 6.99 1.39 -10.41
C ARG A 9 5.60 1.36 -9.80
N ALA A 10 4.56 1.72 -10.55
CA ALA A 10 3.18 1.68 -10.07
C ALA A 10 2.73 0.23 -9.83
N TRP A 11 2.97 -0.66 -10.79
CA TRP A 11 2.68 -2.09 -10.66
C TRP A 11 3.42 -2.73 -9.48
N LEU A 12 4.73 -2.51 -9.38
CA LEU A 12 5.52 -3.08 -8.29
C LEU A 12 5.02 -2.65 -6.90
N LYS A 13 4.60 -1.38 -6.76
CA LYS A 13 3.95 -0.89 -5.53
C LYS A 13 2.61 -1.57 -5.29
N GLY A 14 1.80 -1.78 -6.33
CA GLY A 14 0.52 -2.51 -6.23
C GLY A 14 0.72 -3.92 -5.70
N PHE A 15 1.64 -4.69 -6.31
CA PHE A 15 1.99 -6.03 -5.83
C PHE A 15 2.48 -6.03 -4.38
N HIS A 16 3.37 -5.10 -4.03
CA HIS A 16 3.86 -4.98 -2.66
C HIS A 16 2.73 -4.73 -1.66
N ILE A 17 1.78 -3.86 -1.99
CA ILE A 17 0.62 -3.56 -1.13
C ILE A 17 -0.25 -4.80 -0.97
N VAL A 18 -0.57 -5.50 -2.08
CA VAL A 18 -1.39 -6.72 -2.03
C VAL A 18 -0.72 -7.80 -1.16
N CYS A 19 0.57 -8.08 -1.37
CA CYS A 19 1.33 -9.03 -0.55
C CYS A 19 1.32 -8.61 0.93
N THR A 20 1.56 -7.33 1.22
CA THR A 20 1.59 -6.85 2.61
C THR A 20 0.22 -6.95 3.27
N CYS A 21 -0.87 -6.61 2.56
CA CYS A 21 -2.23 -6.74 3.06
C CYS A 21 -2.61 -8.20 3.30
N ALA A 22 -2.26 -9.11 2.38
CA ALA A 22 -2.48 -10.54 2.54
C ALA A 22 -1.73 -11.09 3.76
N TRP A 23 -0.46 -10.70 3.92
CA TRP A 23 0.37 -11.13 5.04
C TRP A 23 -0.18 -10.67 6.40
N VAL A 24 -0.55 -9.39 6.52
CA VAL A 24 -1.14 -8.84 7.76
C VAL A 24 -2.51 -9.46 8.02
N GLY A 25 -3.37 -9.57 7.01
CA GLY A 25 -4.70 -10.17 7.14
C GLY A 25 -4.66 -11.62 7.58
N ALA A 26 -3.78 -12.43 6.97
CA ALA A 26 -3.56 -13.81 7.38
C ALA A 26 -3.02 -13.91 8.82
N GLY A 27 -2.12 -13.00 9.22
CA GLY A 27 -1.67 -12.88 10.61
C GLY A 27 -2.82 -12.62 11.60
N VAL A 28 -3.80 -11.77 11.22
CA VAL A 28 -5.02 -11.57 12.01
C VAL A 28 -5.82 -12.87 12.11
N CYS A 29 -6.08 -13.55 10.99
CA CYS A 29 -6.81 -14.82 10.98
C CYS A 29 -6.16 -15.88 11.86
N MET A 30 -4.83 -16.05 11.77
CA MET A 30 -4.10 -17.00 12.62
C MET A 30 -4.14 -16.61 14.09
N PHE A 31 -4.06 -15.32 14.41
CA PHE A 31 -4.21 -14.85 15.78
C PHE A 31 -5.59 -15.22 16.35
N LEU A 32 -6.67 -15.01 15.60
CA LEU A 32 -8.01 -15.42 16.04
C LEU A 32 -8.11 -16.94 16.20
N LEU A 33 -7.63 -17.72 15.23
CA LEU A 33 -7.69 -19.18 15.31
C LEU A 33 -6.86 -19.75 16.45
N ASN A 34 -5.70 -19.16 16.76
CA ASN A 34 -4.85 -19.65 17.85
C ASN A 34 -5.35 -19.24 19.24
N PHE A 35 -5.84 -18.01 19.42
CA PHE A 35 -6.17 -17.48 20.74
C PHE A 35 -7.67 -17.46 21.07
N VAL A 36 -8.52 -17.31 20.05
CA VAL A 36 -9.97 -17.14 20.21
C VAL A 36 -10.73 -18.44 19.96
N ALA A 37 -10.29 -19.28 19.02
CA ALA A 37 -10.95 -20.55 18.78
C ALA A 37 -10.94 -21.44 20.03
N ARG A 38 -12.06 -22.12 20.27
CA ARG A 38 -12.27 -23.06 21.38
C ARG A 38 -12.90 -24.33 20.79
N PRO A 39 -12.11 -25.23 20.19
CA PRO A 39 -12.64 -26.48 19.66
C PRO A 39 -13.25 -27.30 20.79
N ASN A 40 -14.48 -27.79 20.63
CA ASN A 40 -15.21 -28.51 21.67
C ASN A 40 -15.04 -30.03 21.58
N ASN A 41 -14.59 -30.51 20.43
CA ASN A 41 -14.37 -31.91 20.14
C ASN A 41 -13.13 -32.09 19.25
N SER A 42 -12.74 -33.33 19.03
CA SER A 42 -11.57 -33.69 18.23
C SER A 42 -11.68 -33.28 16.76
N HIS A 43 -12.88 -33.32 16.19
CA HIS A 43 -13.13 -32.90 14.81
C HIS A 43 -12.95 -31.38 14.65
N ASP A 44 -13.48 -30.57 15.57
CA ASP A 44 -13.29 -29.13 15.57
C ASP A 44 -11.80 -28.78 15.65
N LEU A 45 -11.04 -29.49 16.49
CA LEU A 45 -9.59 -29.29 16.62
C LEU A 45 -8.86 -29.57 15.29
N TYR A 46 -9.21 -30.68 14.64
CA TYR A 46 -8.70 -31.03 13.31
C TYR A 46 -8.96 -29.94 12.27
N VAL A 47 -10.19 -29.40 12.25
CA VAL A 47 -10.56 -28.31 11.32
C VAL A 47 -9.75 -27.05 11.60
N VAL A 48 -9.57 -26.66 12.87
CA VAL A 48 -8.76 -25.48 13.23
C VAL A 48 -7.29 -25.67 12.84
N MET A 49 -6.71 -26.86 13.06
CA MET A 49 -5.30 -27.13 12.69
C MET A 49 -5.11 -27.14 11.18
N THR A 50 -6.06 -27.71 10.44
CA THR A 50 -6.05 -27.67 8.97
C THR A 50 -6.18 -26.24 8.45
N ALA A 51 -7.06 -25.42 9.03
CA ALA A 51 -7.20 -24.02 8.64
C ALA A 51 -5.91 -23.23 8.91
N LEU A 52 -5.29 -23.40 10.09
CA LEU A 52 -4.03 -22.72 10.42
C LEU A 52 -2.91 -23.08 9.45
N THR A 53 -2.70 -24.38 9.17
CA THR A 53 -1.65 -24.83 8.23
C THR A 53 -1.89 -24.34 6.81
N MET A 54 -3.14 -24.40 6.32
CA MET A 54 -3.48 -23.87 4.99
C MET A 54 -3.23 -22.36 4.88
N ILE A 55 -3.58 -21.59 5.91
CA ILE A 55 -3.32 -20.15 5.93
C ILE A 55 -1.81 -19.88 5.95
N ASP A 56 -1.03 -20.64 6.73
CA ASP A 56 0.41 -20.48 6.83
C ASP A 56 1.09 -20.76 5.46
N ASP A 57 0.82 -21.93 4.89
CA ASP A 57 1.49 -22.42 3.67
C ASP A 57 1.08 -21.66 2.42
N TRP A 58 -0.20 -21.33 2.27
CA TRP A 58 -0.73 -20.76 1.03
C TRP A 58 -0.87 -19.24 1.06
N VAL A 59 -0.91 -18.63 2.25
CA VAL A 59 -1.12 -17.19 2.37
C VAL A 59 0.06 -16.51 3.06
N ILE A 60 0.44 -16.92 4.28
CA ILE A 60 1.50 -16.24 5.04
C ILE A 60 2.85 -16.35 4.33
N ILE A 61 3.32 -17.57 4.07
CA ILE A 61 4.68 -17.78 3.52
C ILE A 61 4.82 -17.09 2.16
N PRO A 62 3.92 -17.29 1.17
CA PRO A 62 4.02 -16.63 -0.12
C PRO A 62 3.89 -15.10 -0.02
N ALA A 63 2.99 -14.59 0.84
CA ALA A 63 2.80 -13.15 1.00
C ALA A 63 3.98 -12.48 1.70
N ALA A 64 4.58 -13.11 2.71
CA ALA A 64 5.76 -12.62 3.41
C ALA A 64 6.94 -12.51 2.44
N VAL A 65 7.24 -13.58 1.71
CA VAL A 65 8.30 -13.64 0.70
C VAL A 65 8.05 -12.64 -0.42
N GLY A 66 6.81 -12.57 -0.92
CA GLY A 66 6.40 -11.59 -1.93
C GLY A 66 6.58 -10.15 -1.46
N SER A 67 6.23 -9.83 -0.21
CA SER A 67 6.42 -8.50 0.36
C SER A 67 7.91 -8.13 0.50
N LEU A 68 8.76 -9.08 0.90
CA LEU A 68 10.21 -8.91 0.98
C LEU A 68 10.78 -8.64 -0.41
N LEU A 69 10.55 -9.53 -1.37
CA LEU A 69 11.09 -9.39 -2.72
C LEU A 69 10.66 -8.07 -3.38
N THR A 70 9.36 -7.76 -3.33
CA THR A 70 8.85 -6.51 -3.90
C THR A 70 9.36 -5.28 -3.16
N GLY A 71 9.44 -5.32 -1.82
CA GLY A 71 10.02 -4.24 -1.02
C GLY A 71 11.50 -4.01 -1.34
N LEU A 72 12.26 -5.08 -1.66
CA LEU A 72 13.69 -5.02 -1.93
C LEU A 72 13.91 -4.38 -3.29
N LEU A 73 13.12 -4.79 -4.27
CA LEU A 73 13.10 -4.21 -5.60
C LEU A 73 12.71 -2.74 -5.55
N ILE A 74 11.67 -2.36 -4.79
CA ILE A 74 11.30 -0.95 -4.61
C ILE A 74 12.46 -0.16 -3.99
N SER A 75 13.08 -0.68 -2.93
CA SER A 75 14.14 0.03 -2.20
C SER A 75 15.44 0.17 -2.98
N SER A 76 15.76 -0.82 -3.83
CA SER A 76 16.99 -0.84 -4.64
C SER A 76 16.86 -0.14 -5.99
N LEU A 77 15.70 -0.23 -6.63
CA LEU A 77 15.46 0.33 -7.97
C LEU A 77 14.98 1.78 -7.93
N THR A 78 14.52 2.27 -6.77
CA THR A 78 14.21 3.68 -6.59
C THR A 78 15.41 4.41 -5.97
N PRO A 79 15.65 5.68 -6.33
CA PRO A 79 16.76 6.49 -5.79
C PRO A 79 16.62 6.81 -4.29
N TRP A 80 15.69 6.16 -3.60
CA TRP A 80 15.40 6.37 -2.19
C TRP A 80 16.47 5.77 -1.27
N GLY A 81 17.13 4.68 -1.69
CA GLY A 81 18.28 4.08 -1.00
C GLY A 81 17.95 3.46 0.36
N PHE A 82 18.25 2.17 0.52
CA PHE A 82 17.92 1.35 1.69
C PHE A 82 18.40 1.94 3.03
N PHE A 83 19.58 2.56 3.04
CA PHE A 83 20.23 3.09 4.25
C PHE A 83 20.02 4.59 4.46
N LYS A 84 19.35 5.29 3.53
CA LYS A 84 19.15 6.73 3.64
C LYS A 84 18.10 7.11 4.68
N TRP A 85 17.23 6.16 5.03
CA TRP A 85 16.11 6.36 5.94
C TRP A 85 16.09 5.24 6.99
N ARG A 86 16.50 5.57 8.23
CA ARG A 86 16.61 4.59 9.33
C ARG A 86 15.30 3.83 9.57
N TRP A 87 14.14 4.47 9.36
CA TRP A 87 12.83 3.83 9.50
C TRP A 87 12.57 2.73 8.46
N VAL A 88 13.11 2.86 7.24
CA VAL A 88 12.99 1.84 6.19
C VAL A 88 13.85 0.64 6.55
N THR A 89 15.08 0.88 7.00
CA THR A 89 16.00 -0.18 7.44
C THR A 89 15.42 -0.98 8.60
N VAL A 90 14.84 -0.30 9.62
CA VAL A 90 14.21 -0.97 10.77
C VAL A 90 13.07 -1.87 10.32
N LYS A 91 12.18 -1.40 9.45
CA LYS A 91 11.11 -2.24 8.89
C LYS A 91 11.65 -3.46 8.19
N TRP A 92 12.68 -3.26 7.37
CA TRP A 92 13.31 -4.32 6.61
C TRP A 92 13.90 -5.42 7.50
N VAL A 93 14.67 -5.02 8.50
CA VAL A 93 15.23 -5.95 9.48
C VAL A 93 14.12 -6.69 10.22
N LEU A 94 13.07 -5.96 10.65
CA LEU A 94 11.96 -6.57 11.37
C LEU A 94 11.20 -7.58 10.49
N THR A 95 10.90 -7.23 9.23
CA THR A 95 10.23 -8.14 8.29
C THR A 95 11.07 -9.37 8.00
N ILE A 96 12.39 -9.24 7.83
CA ILE A 96 13.29 -10.40 7.66
C ILE A 96 13.26 -11.29 8.91
N VAL A 97 13.48 -10.71 10.09
CA VAL A 97 13.48 -11.46 11.35
C VAL A 97 12.16 -12.19 11.55
N MET A 98 11.03 -11.51 11.34
CA MET A 98 9.70 -12.11 11.44
C MET A 98 9.51 -13.24 10.43
N THR A 99 9.89 -13.03 9.15
CA THR A 99 9.70 -14.04 8.11
C THR A 99 10.54 -15.28 8.37
N THR A 100 11.83 -15.09 8.68
CA THR A 100 12.73 -16.21 8.96
C THR A 100 12.33 -16.94 10.24
N PHE A 101 11.94 -16.22 11.29
CA PHE A 101 11.47 -16.84 12.53
C PHE A 101 10.16 -17.61 12.33
N GLY A 102 9.23 -17.04 11.54
CA GLY A 102 8.00 -17.71 11.15
C GLY A 102 8.26 -19.03 10.42
N MET A 103 9.13 -19.02 9.41
CA MET A 103 9.43 -20.20 8.59
C MET A 103 10.25 -21.27 9.33
N LEU A 104 11.18 -20.88 10.20
CA LEU A 104 12.10 -21.83 10.85
C LEU A 104 11.58 -22.40 12.18
N TYR A 105 10.65 -21.71 12.84
CA TYR A 105 10.17 -22.11 14.17
C TYR A 105 8.66 -22.28 14.20
N LEU A 106 7.88 -21.23 13.88
CA LEU A 106 6.42 -21.30 13.99
C LEU A 106 5.80 -22.31 13.03
N SER A 107 6.25 -22.32 11.78
CA SER A 107 5.72 -23.20 10.74
C SER A 107 5.98 -24.68 11.09
N PRO A 108 7.21 -25.10 11.47
CA PRO A 108 7.44 -26.46 11.96
C PRO A 108 6.60 -26.87 13.17
N TRP A 109 6.48 -26.03 14.20
CA TRP A 109 5.62 -26.32 15.36
C TRP A 109 4.17 -26.50 14.94
N LEU A 110 3.68 -25.64 14.05
CA LEU A 110 2.32 -25.74 13.53
C LEU A 110 2.10 -27.02 12.71
N HIS A 111 3.04 -27.40 11.86
CA HIS A 111 2.96 -28.63 11.07
C HIS A 111 3.04 -29.89 11.93
N GLU A 112 3.87 -29.90 12.98
CA GLU A 112 3.95 -31.02 13.92
C GLU A 112 2.63 -31.19 14.66
N MET A 113 2.06 -30.10 15.17
CA MET A 113 0.75 -30.12 15.81
C MET A 113 -0.36 -30.60 14.86
N ALA A 114 -0.33 -30.18 13.60
CA ALA A 114 -1.27 -30.65 12.60
C ALA A 114 -1.09 -32.14 12.30
N ALA A 115 0.14 -32.63 12.18
CA ALA A 115 0.45 -34.04 11.96
C ALA A 115 -0.06 -34.92 13.12
N ILE A 116 0.18 -34.50 14.37
CA ILE A 116 -0.36 -35.18 15.56
C ILE A 116 -1.89 -35.21 15.52
N THR A 117 -2.52 -34.08 15.18
CA THR A 117 -3.98 -33.97 15.12
C THR A 117 -4.58 -34.83 14.00
N VAL A 118 -3.88 -34.98 12.86
CA VAL A 118 -4.30 -35.85 11.75
C VAL A 118 -4.19 -37.32 12.15
N ALA A 119 -3.12 -37.70 12.85
CA ALA A 119 -2.86 -39.09 13.26
C ALA A 119 -3.82 -39.56 14.36
N ASP A 120 -4.06 -38.74 15.38
CA ASP A 120 -4.99 -39.03 16.47
C ASP A 120 -5.69 -37.75 16.96
N PRO A 121 -6.83 -37.37 16.34
CA PRO A 121 -7.60 -36.20 16.74
C PRO A 121 -8.08 -36.24 18.20
N SER A 122 -8.40 -37.43 18.73
CA SER A 122 -8.89 -37.62 20.11
C SER A 122 -7.79 -37.53 21.15
N GLY A 123 -6.58 -37.97 20.81
CA GLY A 123 -5.41 -38.00 21.67
C GLY A 123 -4.54 -36.75 21.61
N ALA A 124 -4.72 -35.88 20.61
CA ALA A 124 -3.86 -34.72 20.38
C ALA A 124 -3.67 -33.81 21.61
N LEU A 125 -4.73 -33.58 22.40
CA LEU A 125 -4.66 -32.74 23.61
C LEU A 125 -3.98 -33.43 24.80
N GLN A 126 -3.72 -34.74 24.73
CA GLN A 126 -2.94 -35.48 25.74
C GLN A 126 -1.49 -35.70 25.29
N ASN A 127 -1.15 -35.35 24.05
CA ASN A 127 0.20 -35.48 23.52
C ASN A 127 1.11 -34.35 24.06
N GLU A 128 2.22 -34.72 24.70
CA GLU A 128 3.15 -33.76 25.31
C GLU A 128 3.75 -32.79 24.28
N THR A 129 4.21 -33.30 23.14
CA THR A 129 4.78 -32.49 22.03
C THR A 129 3.76 -31.46 21.55
N PHE A 130 2.51 -31.87 21.33
CA PHE A 130 1.44 -30.96 20.91
C PHE A 130 1.24 -29.81 21.90
N LEU A 131 1.25 -30.10 23.21
CA LEU A 131 1.05 -29.09 24.25
C LEU A 131 2.23 -28.12 24.33
N VAL A 132 3.46 -28.63 24.22
CA VAL A 132 4.68 -27.81 24.18
C VAL A 132 4.68 -26.91 22.95
N ASP A 133 4.41 -27.46 21.77
CA ASP A 133 4.37 -26.70 20.51
C ASP A 133 3.23 -25.68 20.52
N ARG A 134 2.04 -26.01 21.04
CA ARG A 134 0.94 -25.05 21.23
C ARG A 134 1.37 -23.88 22.10
N TRP A 135 2.08 -24.18 23.18
CA TRP A 135 2.54 -23.18 24.13
C TRP A 135 3.62 -22.29 23.51
N LEU A 136 4.61 -22.87 22.83
CA LEU A 136 5.64 -22.14 22.10
C LEU A 136 5.04 -21.25 20.99
N LEU A 137 4.13 -21.80 20.19
CA LEU A 137 3.40 -21.09 19.14
C LEU A 137 2.61 -19.91 19.73
N SER A 138 1.96 -20.08 20.87
CA SER A 138 1.20 -19.00 21.52
C SER A 138 2.12 -17.95 22.16
N LEU A 139 3.17 -18.38 22.86
CA LEU A 139 4.13 -17.49 23.50
C LEU A 139 4.87 -16.62 22.49
N SER A 140 5.20 -17.17 21.32
CA SER A 140 5.94 -16.48 20.26
C SER A 140 5.02 -15.75 19.26
N GLY A 141 3.90 -16.38 18.89
CA GLY A 141 2.95 -15.86 17.90
C GLY A 141 2.22 -14.60 18.36
N GLY A 142 1.90 -14.48 19.65
CA GLY A 142 1.32 -13.26 20.23
C GLY A 142 2.23 -12.05 20.01
N PRO A 143 3.46 -12.02 20.60
CA PRO A 143 4.43 -10.95 20.36
C PRO A 143 4.74 -10.71 18.89
N MET A 144 4.80 -11.75 18.07
CA MET A 144 5.01 -11.61 16.62
C MET A 144 3.85 -10.87 15.93
N PHE A 145 2.60 -11.17 16.29
CA PHE A 145 1.44 -10.42 15.82
C PHE A 145 1.47 -8.96 16.28
N LEU A 146 1.84 -8.70 17.54
CA LEU A 146 2.02 -7.32 18.02
C LEU A 146 3.12 -6.58 17.25
N ALA A 147 4.23 -7.24 16.95
CA ALA A 147 5.30 -6.68 16.12
C ALA A 147 4.82 -6.35 14.70
N MET A 148 3.94 -7.18 14.13
CA MET A 148 3.28 -6.92 12.86
C MET A 148 2.45 -5.63 12.90
N VAL A 149 1.58 -5.51 13.91
CA VAL A 149 0.74 -4.32 14.11
C VAL A 149 1.61 -3.08 14.29
N PHE A 150 2.66 -3.17 15.11
CA PHE A 150 3.63 -2.11 15.30
C PHE A 150 4.31 -1.68 13.99
N LEU A 151 4.66 -2.62 13.12
CA LEU A 151 5.25 -2.35 11.80
C LEU A 151 4.30 -1.55 10.89
N VAL A 152 3.00 -1.83 10.97
CA VAL A 152 1.95 -1.04 10.27
C VAL A 152 1.93 0.40 10.80
N PHE A 153 1.92 0.61 12.12
CA PHE A 153 1.92 1.96 12.69
C PHE A 153 3.19 2.76 12.37
N ILE A 154 4.37 2.14 12.44
CA ILE A 154 5.64 2.76 12.01
C ILE A 154 5.55 3.23 10.55
N SER A 155 4.81 2.49 9.70
CA SER A 155 4.59 2.85 8.30
C SER A 155 3.93 4.22 8.11
N VAL A 156 3.01 4.55 9.01
CA VAL A 156 2.22 5.78 8.93
C VAL A 156 2.92 6.92 9.65
N ILE A 157 3.41 6.67 10.87
CA ILE A 157 3.97 7.69 11.75
C ILE A 157 5.35 8.18 11.25
N LYS A 158 6.10 7.34 10.53
CA LYS A 158 7.43 7.64 9.97
C LYS A 158 8.35 8.39 10.95
N PRO A 159 8.63 7.82 12.14
CA PRO A 159 9.22 8.58 13.26
C PRO A 159 10.61 9.16 12.95
N TRP A 160 11.31 8.57 11.98
CA TRP A 160 12.67 8.96 11.58
C TRP A 160 12.73 9.52 10.15
N SER A 161 11.67 10.17 9.64
CA SER A 161 11.70 10.84 8.33
C SER A 161 12.44 12.18 8.33
N GLY A 162 13.58 12.25 9.03
CA GLY A 162 14.39 13.45 9.23
C GLY A 162 14.89 14.07 7.93
N ARG A 163 14.06 14.92 7.33
CA ARG A 163 14.49 16.08 6.56
C ARG A 163 13.49 17.18 6.80
N ALA A 164 13.69 17.88 7.92
CA ALA A 164 13.23 19.26 8.05
C ALA A 164 13.53 19.95 6.72
N ARG A 165 12.46 20.37 6.06
CA ARG A 165 12.48 21.13 4.83
C ARG A 165 13.36 22.35 5.12
N ARG A 166 14.65 22.28 4.78
CA ARG A 166 15.49 23.48 4.63
C ARG A 166 14.87 24.22 3.45
N ARG A 167 13.84 25.00 3.77
CA ARG A 167 13.36 26.10 2.95
C ARG A 167 14.64 26.90 2.68
N PRO A 168 15.07 27.06 1.42
CA PRO A 168 16.13 28.02 1.13
C PRO A 168 15.64 29.32 1.77
N ALA A 169 16.38 29.87 2.73
CA ALA A 169 16.10 31.20 3.23
C ALA A 169 15.96 32.07 1.99
N GLY A 170 14.77 32.64 1.81
CA GLY A 170 14.42 33.40 0.63
C GLY A 170 15.56 34.37 0.33
N ARG A 171 15.96 34.42 -0.94
CA ARG A 171 16.83 35.46 -1.48
C ARG A 171 16.46 36.81 -0.83
N PRO A 172 17.43 37.63 -0.41
CA PRO A 172 17.16 39.02 -0.07
C PRO A 172 16.37 39.62 -1.24
N SER A 173 15.14 40.06 -0.97
CA SER A 173 14.40 40.91 -1.88
C SER A 173 15.28 42.11 -2.18
N ALA A 174 15.73 42.25 -3.42
CA ALA A 174 16.54 43.38 -3.86
C ALA A 174 15.84 44.70 -3.45
N PRO A 175 16.58 45.71 -2.98
CA PRO A 175 16.00 46.99 -2.60
C PRO A 175 15.22 47.58 -3.78
N ARG A 176 13.95 47.90 -3.53
CA ARG A 176 13.01 48.46 -4.49
C ARG A 176 13.26 49.96 -4.69
N GLU A 177 14.53 50.33 -4.89
CA GLU A 177 15.00 51.71 -4.75
C GLU A 177 15.67 52.27 -6.03
N ALA A 178 15.51 51.60 -7.17
CA ALA A 178 15.99 52.10 -8.47
C ALA A 178 14.85 52.49 -9.44
N ALA A 179 13.62 52.70 -8.94
CA ALA A 179 12.45 53.04 -9.77
C ALA A 179 11.91 54.46 -9.52
N ALA A 180 12.66 55.32 -8.84
CA ALA A 180 12.31 56.73 -8.69
C ALA A 180 13.47 57.60 -9.16
N GLN A 181 13.49 57.92 -10.47
CA GLN A 181 14.09 59.14 -11.04
C GLN A 181 13.91 59.15 -12.57
N HIS A 182 12.75 59.61 -13.04
CA HIS A 182 12.69 60.41 -14.26
C HIS A 182 11.61 61.48 -14.10
N PRO A 183 11.95 62.77 -14.07
CA PRO A 183 10.99 63.84 -13.95
C PRO A 183 10.28 64.10 -15.30
N ASP A 184 9.09 64.65 -15.13
CA ASP A 184 8.06 65.05 -16.07
C ASP A 184 8.51 66.20 -17.01
N VAL A 185 8.38 66.04 -18.34
CA VAL A 185 8.38 67.13 -19.34
C VAL A 185 7.61 66.67 -20.59
N ASP A 186 6.34 67.06 -20.73
CA ASP A 186 5.90 68.10 -21.69
C ASP A 186 4.40 67.96 -22.00
N GLY A 187 3.69 69.07 -21.81
CA GLY A 187 2.32 69.26 -22.24
C GLY A 187 2.25 69.64 -23.72
N SER A 188 1.03 69.62 -24.23
CA SER A 188 0.63 70.17 -25.54
C SER A 188 0.97 69.34 -26.78
N ARG A 189 -0.05 68.65 -27.33
CA ARG A 189 -0.63 69.03 -28.63
C ARG A 189 -1.76 68.08 -29.08
N ARG A 190 -2.85 68.75 -29.48
CA ARG A 190 -3.84 68.39 -30.53
C ARG A 190 -5.00 67.47 -30.14
N ARG A 191 -6.07 68.14 -29.69
CA ARG A 191 -7.44 67.87 -30.17
C ARG A 191 -7.55 68.28 -31.65
N GLY A 192 -8.36 67.54 -32.41
CA GLY A 192 -9.17 68.12 -33.48
C GLY A 192 -9.20 67.34 -34.80
N LEU A 193 -10.43 66.95 -35.17
CA LEU A 193 -10.94 66.65 -36.53
C LEU A 193 -10.54 65.27 -37.08
N GLY A 194 -11.43 64.42 -37.59
CA GLY A 194 -12.81 64.57 -38.00
C GLY A 194 -13.04 63.66 -39.22
N GLN A 195 -14.01 62.76 -39.10
CA GLN A 195 -14.97 62.37 -40.14
C GLN A 195 -14.57 61.37 -41.27
N ILE A 196 -15.53 60.44 -41.46
CA ILE A 196 -16.00 59.80 -42.72
C ILE A 196 -15.59 58.34 -42.96
N GLY A 197 -16.61 57.46 -43.05
CA GLY A 197 -16.50 56.13 -43.65
C GLY A 197 -17.54 55.12 -43.14
N ALA A 198 -18.82 55.36 -43.37
CA ALA A 198 -19.91 54.43 -43.05
C ALA A 198 -20.22 53.45 -44.21
N GLN A 199 -20.86 52.32 -43.87
CA GLN A 199 -21.84 51.50 -44.64
C GLN A 199 -21.38 50.05 -45.05
N PRO A 200 -22.32 49.07 -45.17
CA PRO A 200 -22.36 47.84 -44.33
C PRO A 200 -22.59 46.54 -45.15
N VAL A 201 -23.29 45.53 -44.56
CA VAL A 201 -23.94 44.32 -45.17
C VAL A 201 -23.08 43.03 -45.06
N THR A 202 -23.53 41.83 -44.64
CA THR A 202 -24.86 41.18 -44.55
C THR A 202 -24.94 40.17 -43.39
N VAL A 203 -26.15 40.03 -42.86
CA VAL A 203 -26.69 38.92 -42.06
C VAL A 203 -26.93 37.69 -42.95
N GLY A 204 -26.70 36.49 -42.43
CA GLY A 204 -27.12 35.23 -43.03
C GLY A 204 -27.67 34.29 -41.95
N ASP A 205 -29.00 34.26 -41.85
CA ASP A 205 -29.79 33.33 -41.05
C ASP A 205 -29.72 31.90 -41.62
N GLY A 206 -29.85 30.90 -40.74
CA GLY A 206 -29.97 29.49 -41.11
C GLY A 206 -30.29 28.61 -39.91
N VAL A 207 -31.57 28.61 -39.54
CA VAL A 207 -32.19 27.78 -38.50
C VAL A 207 -32.53 26.39 -39.07
N ASP A 208 -32.71 25.43 -38.14
CA ASP A 208 -33.58 24.24 -38.20
C ASP A 208 -32.95 22.86 -38.49
N GLY A 209 -33.17 21.92 -37.55
CA GLY A 209 -33.02 20.49 -37.82
C GLY A 209 -32.79 19.53 -36.65
N VAL A 210 -33.66 19.50 -35.62
CA VAL A 210 -33.87 18.32 -34.74
C VAL A 210 -35.36 18.00 -34.86
N PRO A 211 -35.83 16.75 -35.20
CA PRO A 211 -35.98 15.70 -34.17
C PRO A 211 -36.04 14.20 -34.65
N GLY A 212 -36.03 13.27 -33.68
CA GLY A 212 -36.57 11.89 -33.76
C GLY A 212 -35.50 10.78 -33.81
N ARG A 213 -35.25 9.92 -32.80
CA ARG A 213 -36.06 8.95 -32.02
C ARG A 213 -36.39 7.64 -32.79
N GLN A 214 -35.76 6.53 -32.40
CA GLN A 214 -36.22 5.12 -32.43
C GLN A 214 -35.13 4.28 -31.70
N GLN A 215 -35.34 3.66 -30.53
CA GLN A 215 -36.16 2.49 -30.16
C GLN A 215 -35.97 1.24 -31.03
N GLY A 216 -35.65 0.12 -30.36
CA GLY A 216 -35.61 -1.26 -30.87
C GLY A 216 -34.27 -1.93 -30.57
N GLY A 217 -34.16 -3.06 -29.87
CA GLY A 217 -35.14 -4.01 -29.39
C GLY A 217 -34.45 -5.13 -28.61
N GLU A 218 -35.24 -5.80 -27.80
CA GLU A 218 -34.99 -7.01 -27.02
C GLU A 218 -34.46 -8.23 -27.80
N HIS A 219 -34.09 -9.25 -27.01
CA HIS A 219 -34.06 -10.69 -27.28
C HIS A 219 -32.76 -11.31 -27.85
N GLN A 220 -32.05 -12.08 -27.01
CA GLN A 220 -32.19 -13.55 -27.05
C GLN A 220 -31.58 -14.25 -25.81
N ARG A 221 -32.41 -15.10 -25.19
CA ARG A 221 -32.04 -16.26 -24.36
C ARG A 221 -31.45 -17.38 -25.23
N VAL A 222 -30.95 -18.42 -24.53
CA VAL A 222 -30.64 -19.80 -24.97
C VAL A 222 -29.18 -19.91 -25.42
N THR A 223 -28.29 -20.70 -24.80
CA THR A 223 -28.36 -22.02 -24.15
C THR A 223 -27.63 -22.09 -22.82
#